data_AF-A0A4S8KNC1-F1
#
_entry.id   AF-A0A4S8KNC1-F1
#
_cell.length_a   1.000
_cell.length_b   1.000
_cell.length_c   1.000
_cell.angle_alpha   90.00
_cell.angle_beta   90.00
_cell.angle_gamma   90.00
#
_symmetry.space_group_name_H-M   'P 1'
#
loop_
_entity.id
_entity.type
_entity.pdbx_description
1 polymer ?
#
loop_
_entity_poly.entity_id
_entity_poly.type
_entity_poly.pdbx_seq_one_letter_code
_entity_poly.pdbx_strand_id
1 'polypeptide(L)'
;MGKEFTQRRGSIKKDIRSSICKRVGKEWESLPLEECQNIYQLTQSLVKNTRCAVTAELCARVAILRRAFEMNNGLDYWKQVDATIDEVRSKGEYKKAKMARQKYNKDVDANHSYEEPLSEIQTEMDQLMIIEVHHLRNATNKEVDKGNEGRRRKKAKCEGNAAETDGTLGGDADNIQAPKGSELDGTEAGQSGALTGSDGN
;
A
#
# COMPACT_ATOMS: atom_id res chain seq x y z
N MET A 1 11.25 -29.19 -8.81
CA MET A 1 10.45 -28.45 -7.81
C MET A 1 10.39 -26.93 -7.98
N GLY A 2 11.21 -26.28 -8.83
CA GLY A 2 11.22 -24.80 -8.91
C GLY A 2 10.06 -24.12 -9.66
N LYS A 3 9.43 -24.80 -10.64
CA LYS A 3 8.42 -24.17 -11.52
C LYS A 3 7.12 -23.82 -10.78
N GLU A 4 6.63 -24.73 -9.95
CA GLU A 4 5.39 -24.55 -9.17
C GLU A 4 5.50 -23.39 -8.19
N PHE A 5 6.66 -23.23 -7.54
CA PHE A 5 6.90 -22.14 -6.60
C PHE A 5 6.89 -20.77 -7.28
N THR A 6 7.54 -20.65 -8.44
CA THR A 6 7.53 -19.43 -9.24
C THR A 6 6.12 -19.11 -9.75
N GLN A 7 5.36 -20.12 -10.19
CA GLN A 7 3.97 -19.93 -10.60
C GLN A 7 3.11 -19.43 -9.45
N ARG A 8 3.25 -20.02 -8.26
CA ARG A 8 2.49 -19.62 -7.07
C ARG A 8 2.82 -18.20 -6.62
N ARG A 9 4.10 -17.82 -6.63
CA ARG A 9 4.53 -16.43 -6.42
C ARG A 9 3.86 -15.49 -7.44
N GLY A 10 3.86 -15.86 -8.70
CA GLY A 10 3.19 -15.10 -9.76
C GLY A 10 1.71 -14.87 -9.48
N SER A 11 0.98 -15.91 -9.06
CA SER A 11 -0.43 -15.80 -8.68
C SER A 11 -0.64 -14.88 -7.48
N ILE A 12 0.13 -15.06 -6.40
CA ILE A 12 0.04 -14.20 -5.21
C ILE A 12 0.27 -12.74 -5.59
N LYS A 13 1.30 -12.44 -6.39
CA LYS A 13 1.58 -11.06 -6.82
C LYS A 13 0.42 -10.46 -7.64
N LYS A 14 -0.27 -11.27 -8.45
CA LYS A 14 -1.46 -10.83 -9.20
C LYS A 14 -2.64 -10.54 -8.25
N ASP A 15 -2.89 -11.41 -7.28
CA ASP A 15 -3.98 -11.22 -6.32
C ASP A 15 -3.76 -9.97 -5.45
N ILE A 16 -2.52 -9.77 -4.97
CA ILE A 16 -2.13 -8.53 -4.28
C ILE A 16 -2.36 -7.32 -5.19
N ARG A 17 -1.93 -7.35 -6.45
CA ARG A 17 -2.16 -6.24 -7.40
C ARG A 17 -3.64 -5.94 -7.56
N SER A 18 -4.47 -6.95 -7.80
CA SER A 18 -5.92 -6.78 -7.98
C SER A 18 -6.61 -6.22 -6.73
N SER A 19 -6.01 -6.40 -5.55
CA SER A 19 -6.54 -5.87 -4.28
C SER A 19 -6.32 -4.36 -4.09
N ILE A 20 -5.38 -3.77 -4.85
CA ILE A 20 -4.97 -2.35 -4.70
C ILE A 20 -4.96 -1.57 -6.01
N CYS A 21 -5.05 -2.24 -7.15
CA CYS A 21 -5.08 -1.62 -8.46
C CYS A 21 -6.22 -2.18 -9.28
N LYS A 22 -6.83 -1.30 -10.07
CA LYS A 22 -7.73 -1.69 -11.15
C LYS A 22 -7.05 -1.49 -12.49
N ARG A 23 -7.45 -2.31 -13.46
CA ARG A 23 -7.00 -2.16 -14.83
C ARG A 23 -7.93 -1.21 -15.56
N VAL A 24 -7.41 -0.08 -16.02
CA VAL A 24 -8.13 0.91 -16.83
C VAL A 24 -7.51 0.89 -18.22
N GLY A 25 -8.17 0.18 -19.14
CA GLY A 25 -7.63 -0.09 -20.47
C GLY A 25 -6.35 -0.94 -20.44
N LYS A 26 -5.21 -0.32 -20.81
CA LYS A 26 -3.88 -0.95 -20.83
C LYS A 26 -3.04 -0.62 -19.59
N GLU A 27 -3.47 0.33 -18.79
CA GLU A 27 -2.73 0.82 -17.62
C GLU A 27 -3.33 0.29 -16.31
N TRP A 28 -2.50 0.33 -15.26
CA TRP A 28 -2.89 -0.04 -13.91
C TRP A 28 -2.98 1.22 -13.07
N GLU A 29 -4.17 1.50 -12.58
CA GLU A 29 -4.43 2.64 -11.70
C GLU A 29 -4.60 2.16 -10.26
N SER A 30 -4.04 2.91 -9.31
CA SER A 30 -4.24 2.64 -7.88
C SER A 30 -5.69 2.89 -7.50
N LEU A 31 -6.26 1.96 -6.73
CA LEU A 31 -7.57 2.13 -6.13
C LEU A 31 -7.48 3.14 -4.97
N PRO A 32 -8.56 3.91 -4.71
CA PRO A 32 -8.68 4.66 -3.46
C PRO A 32 -8.76 3.69 -2.26
N LEU A 33 -8.47 4.21 -1.06
CA LEU A 33 -8.32 3.38 0.14
C LEU A 33 -9.64 2.68 0.55
N GLU A 34 -10.78 3.26 0.18
CA GLU A 34 -12.11 2.75 0.46
C GLU A 34 -12.50 1.57 -0.45
N GLU A 35 -11.96 1.53 -1.66
CA GLU A 35 -12.18 0.43 -2.63
C GLU A 35 -11.16 -0.70 -2.48
N CYS A 36 -10.11 -0.44 -1.72
CA CYS A 36 -9.03 -1.37 -1.42
C CYS A 36 -9.52 -2.53 -0.55
N GLN A 37 -9.27 -3.78 -0.97
CA GLN A 37 -9.73 -4.96 -0.22
C GLN A 37 -9.11 -5.01 1.19
N ASN A 38 -9.87 -5.39 2.22
CA ASN A 38 -9.32 -5.54 3.57
C ASN A 38 -8.26 -6.67 3.61
N ILE A 39 -7.16 -6.49 4.36
CA ILE A 39 -6.08 -7.48 4.49
C ILE A 39 -6.59 -8.87 4.90
N TYR A 40 -7.57 -8.93 5.80
CA TYR A 40 -8.14 -10.20 6.25
C TYR A 40 -8.87 -10.92 5.11
N GLN A 41 -9.69 -10.20 4.34
CA GLN A 41 -10.40 -10.75 3.18
C GLN A 41 -9.45 -11.17 2.05
N LEU A 42 -8.40 -10.37 1.82
CA LEU A 42 -7.33 -10.72 0.88
C LEU A 42 -6.57 -11.98 1.33
N THR A 43 -6.33 -12.11 2.64
CA THR A 43 -5.68 -13.32 3.16
C THR A 43 -6.58 -14.54 2.98
N GLN A 44 -7.90 -14.42 3.22
CA GLN A 44 -8.87 -15.48 2.94
C GLN A 44 -8.87 -15.90 1.47
N SER A 45 -8.81 -14.96 0.52
CA SER A 45 -8.78 -15.30 -0.91
C SER A 45 -7.49 -16.04 -1.29
N LEU A 46 -6.34 -15.61 -0.77
CA LEU A 46 -5.03 -16.23 -1.01
C LEU A 46 -4.95 -17.68 -0.49
N VAL A 47 -5.62 -18.00 0.62
CA VAL A 47 -5.60 -19.35 1.21
C VAL A 47 -6.77 -20.24 0.82
N LYS A 48 -7.75 -19.73 0.06
CA LYS A 48 -9.02 -20.42 -0.24
C LYS A 48 -8.85 -21.86 -0.75
N ASN A 49 -7.82 -22.11 -1.56
CA ASN A 49 -7.54 -23.42 -2.16
C ASN A 49 -6.41 -24.17 -1.44
N THR A 50 -6.23 -23.90 -0.16
CA THR A 50 -5.14 -24.45 0.65
C THR A 50 -5.70 -24.99 1.96
N ARG A 51 -4.91 -25.83 2.65
CA ARG A 51 -5.24 -26.30 4.01
C ARG A 51 -4.81 -25.29 5.10
N CYS A 52 -4.42 -24.07 4.72
CA CYS A 52 -3.93 -23.07 5.67
C CYS A 52 -5.11 -22.30 6.29
N ALA A 53 -5.13 -22.22 7.62
CA ALA A 53 -6.03 -21.33 8.33
C ALA A 53 -5.53 -19.87 8.25
N VAL A 54 -6.46 -18.92 8.24
CA VAL A 54 -6.12 -17.49 8.34
C VAL A 54 -5.73 -17.19 9.78
N THR A 55 -4.47 -16.78 9.98
CA THR A 55 -3.94 -16.36 11.27
C THR A 55 -3.52 -14.90 11.24
N ALA A 56 -3.41 -14.26 12.40
CA ALA A 56 -2.90 -12.89 12.51
C ALA A 56 -1.50 -12.74 11.90
N GLU A 57 -0.64 -13.75 12.08
CA GLU A 57 0.71 -13.77 11.48
C GLU A 57 0.65 -13.81 9.95
N LEU A 58 -0.25 -14.62 9.38
CA LEU A 58 -0.40 -14.69 7.93
C LEU A 58 -0.93 -13.36 7.37
N CYS A 59 -1.90 -12.74 8.04
CA CYS A 59 -2.39 -11.40 7.68
C CYS A 59 -1.27 -10.36 7.71
N ALA A 60 -0.38 -10.39 8.72
CA ALA A 60 0.75 -9.49 8.81
C ALA A 60 1.73 -9.67 7.63
N ARG A 61 2.01 -10.92 7.22
CA ARG A 61 2.83 -11.20 6.03
C ARG A 61 2.17 -10.67 4.76
N VAL A 62 0.85 -10.84 4.61
CA VAL A 62 0.09 -10.30 3.46
C VAL A 62 0.10 -8.77 3.45
N ALA A 63 0.02 -8.12 4.61
CA ALA A 63 0.17 -6.67 4.73
C ALA A 63 1.54 -6.19 4.25
N ILE A 64 2.62 -6.90 4.61
CA ILE A 64 3.98 -6.62 4.10
C ILE A 64 4.04 -6.79 2.58
N LEU A 65 3.48 -7.89 2.05
CA LEU A 65 3.44 -8.14 0.61
C LEU A 65 2.74 -7.01 -0.17
N ARG A 66 1.63 -6.50 0.37
CA ARG A 66 0.89 -5.38 -0.20
C ARG A 66 1.69 -4.09 -0.12
N ARG A 67 2.28 -3.79 1.04
CA ARG A 67 3.10 -2.58 1.23
C ARG A 67 4.31 -2.54 0.29
N ALA A 68 5.00 -3.67 0.14
CA ALA A 68 6.10 -3.80 -0.81
C ALA A 68 5.64 -3.58 -2.26
N PHE A 69 4.42 -3.97 -2.61
CA PHE A 69 3.88 -3.77 -3.95
C PHE A 69 3.58 -2.30 -4.23
N GLU A 70 3.02 -1.58 -3.24
CA GLU A 70 2.79 -0.13 -3.32
C GLU A 70 4.09 0.64 -3.54
N MET A 71 5.17 0.21 -2.88
CA MET A 71 6.50 0.83 -3.04
C MET A 71 7.15 0.48 -4.37
N ASN A 72 7.04 -0.77 -4.82
CA ASN A 72 7.62 -1.22 -6.07
C ASN A 72 6.89 -2.45 -6.65
N ASN A 73 6.26 -2.27 -7.79
CA ASN A 73 5.55 -3.33 -8.50
C ASN A 73 6.43 -4.09 -9.52
N GLY A 74 7.72 -3.75 -9.61
CA GLY A 74 8.67 -4.20 -10.62
C GLY A 74 9.27 -5.61 -10.39
N LEU A 75 10.39 -5.88 -11.07
CA LEU A 75 11.08 -7.18 -11.05
C LEU A 75 11.72 -7.48 -9.68
N ASP A 76 12.14 -6.45 -8.95
CA ASP A 76 12.75 -6.59 -7.62
C ASP A 76 11.74 -6.71 -6.46
N TYR A 77 10.45 -6.85 -6.78
CA TYR A 77 9.37 -6.96 -5.79
C TYR A 77 9.69 -7.98 -4.68
N TRP A 78 10.10 -9.20 -5.04
CA TRP A 78 10.38 -10.25 -4.04
C TRP A 78 11.59 -9.92 -3.17
N LYS A 79 12.62 -9.26 -3.73
CA LYS A 79 13.78 -8.83 -2.95
C LYS A 79 13.38 -7.78 -1.90
N GLN A 80 12.46 -6.89 -2.26
CA GLN A 80 11.96 -5.87 -1.32
C GLN A 80 11.06 -6.47 -0.24
N VAL A 81 10.23 -7.47 -0.59
CA VAL A 81 9.47 -8.23 0.39
C VAL A 81 10.42 -8.86 1.42
N ASP A 82 11.45 -9.57 0.95
CA ASP A 82 12.42 -10.24 1.82
C ASP A 82 13.15 -9.20 2.70
N ALA A 83 13.62 -8.09 2.11
CA ALA A 83 14.24 -6.99 2.87
C ALA A 83 13.32 -6.37 3.93
N THR A 84 12.04 -6.17 3.61
CA THR A 84 11.06 -5.61 4.56
C THR A 84 10.80 -6.58 5.72
N ILE A 85 10.73 -7.89 5.44
CA ILE A 85 10.58 -8.91 6.48
C ILE A 85 11.78 -8.92 7.40
N ASP A 86 12.99 -8.85 6.85
CA ASP A 86 14.24 -8.86 7.63
C ASP A 86 14.40 -7.59 8.47
N GLU A 87 13.99 -6.43 7.94
CA GLU A 87 13.94 -5.18 8.71
C GLU A 87 12.97 -5.28 9.89
N VAL A 88 11.75 -5.81 9.66
CA VAL A 88 10.76 -6.00 10.73
C VAL A 88 11.28 -6.96 11.80
N ARG A 89 11.95 -8.04 11.41
CA ARG A 89 12.59 -8.99 12.34
C ARG A 89 13.68 -8.32 13.17
N SER A 90 14.57 -7.59 12.52
CA SER A 90 15.68 -6.89 13.18
C SER A 90 15.17 -5.86 14.20
N LYS A 91 14.13 -5.09 13.85
CA LYS A 91 13.47 -4.16 14.77
C LYS A 91 12.76 -4.87 15.93
N GLY A 92 12.17 -6.04 15.67
CA GLY A 92 11.53 -6.87 16.68
C GLY A 92 12.53 -7.42 17.70
N GLU A 93 13.68 -7.92 17.24
CA GLU A 93 14.77 -8.42 18.09
C GLU A 93 15.37 -7.30 18.96
N TYR A 94 15.61 -6.13 18.38
CA TYR A 94 16.05 -4.95 19.13
C TYR A 94 15.09 -4.61 20.28
N LYS A 95 13.78 -4.64 20.03
CA LYS A 95 12.77 -4.39 21.08
C LYS A 95 12.75 -5.47 22.15
N LYS A 96 12.87 -6.75 21.77
CA LYS A 96 12.96 -7.86 22.75
C LYS A 96 14.19 -7.71 23.63
N ALA A 97 15.35 -7.40 23.05
CA ALA A 97 16.58 -7.15 23.79
C ALA A 97 16.45 -5.93 24.71
N LYS A 98 15.83 -4.84 24.25
CA LYS A 98 15.56 -3.64 25.06
C LYS A 98 14.64 -3.95 26.24
N MET A 99 13.54 -4.69 26.03
CA MET A 99 12.62 -5.08 27.10
C MET A 99 13.27 -6.05 28.10
N ALA A 100 14.09 -7.00 27.63
CA ALA A 100 14.83 -7.89 28.49
C ALA A 100 15.83 -7.14 29.39
N ARG A 101 16.53 -6.14 28.84
CA ARG A 101 17.43 -5.25 29.62
C ARG A 101 16.66 -4.40 30.62
N GLN A 102 15.51 -3.85 30.23
CA GLN A 102 14.68 -3.05 31.13
C GLN A 102 14.12 -3.89 32.29
N LYS A 103 13.76 -5.15 32.04
CA LYS A 103 13.35 -6.09 33.09
C LYS A 103 14.51 -6.39 34.05
N TYR A 104 15.70 -6.69 33.53
CA TYR A 104 16.89 -6.96 34.35
C TYR A 104 17.26 -5.77 35.25
N ASN A 105 17.25 -4.54 34.73
CA ASN A 105 17.56 -3.36 35.55
C ASN A 105 16.52 -3.13 36.66
N LYS A 106 15.23 -3.37 36.38
CA LYS A 106 14.17 -3.24 37.38
C LYS A 106 14.30 -4.26 38.52
N ASP A 107 14.82 -5.45 38.24
CA ASP A 107 15.09 -6.47 39.25
C ASP A 107 16.36 -6.15 40.06
N VAL A 108 17.30 -5.36 39.52
CA VAL A 108 18.52 -4.89 40.23
C VAL A 108 18.22 -3.70 41.15
N ASP A 109 17.35 -2.78 40.74
CA ASP A 109 16.97 -1.60 41.54
C ASP A 109 16.00 -1.94 42.69
N ALA A 110 15.33 -3.09 42.67
CA ALA A 110 14.48 -3.56 43.77
C ALA A 110 15.26 -3.93 45.06
N ASN A 111 16.60 -3.89 45.02
CA ASN A 111 17.48 -4.15 46.17
C ASN A 111 18.17 -2.90 46.73
N HIS A 112 17.91 -1.69 46.21
CA HIS A 112 18.50 -0.47 46.73
C HIS A 112 17.43 0.48 47.30
N SER A 113 17.22 0.38 48.61
CA SER A 113 16.49 1.36 49.42
C SER A 113 17.24 2.69 49.39
N TYR A 114 16.78 3.64 48.58
CA TYR A 114 17.05 5.06 48.78
C TYR A 114 15.77 5.85 48.48
N GLU A 115 15.23 6.51 49.51
CA GLU A 115 14.31 7.61 49.32
C GLU A 115 15.10 8.81 48.76
N GLU A 116 14.83 9.19 47.52
CA GLU A 116 15.31 10.45 46.94
C GLU A 116 14.15 11.14 46.19
N PRO A 117 13.99 12.47 46.32
CA PRO A 117 12.71 13.13 46.11
C PRO A 117 12.42 13.38 44.63
N LEU A 118 11.23 12.93 44.19
CA LEU A 118 10.67 12.99 42.84
C LEU A 118 10.52 14.40 42.22
N SER A 119 11.03 15.48 42.84
CA SER A 119 10.85 16.85 42.36
C SER A 119 11.82 17.26 41.24
N GLU A 120 13.01 16.66 41.16
CA GLU A 120 14.06 17.13 40.24
C GLU A 120 13.84 16.60 38.80
N ILE A 121 13.42 15.33 38.67
CA ILE A 121 13.12 14.69 37.37
C ILE A 121 11.91 15.34 36.68
N GLN A 122 10.91 15.77 37.45
CA GLN A 122 9.72 16.43 36.90
C GLN A 122 10.07 17.81 36.31
N THR A 123 11.04 18.50 36.92
CA THR A 123 11.45 19.84 36.49
C THR A 123 12.24 19.81 35.18
N GLU A 124 12.99 18.73 34.92
CA GLU A 124 13.70 18.55 33.64
C GLU A 124 12.75 18.18 32.48
N MET A 125 11.71 17.37 32.73
CA MET A 125 10.69 17.05 31.73
C MET A 125 9.92 18.29 31.27
N ASP A 126 9.59 19.19 32.20
CA ASP A 126 8.88 20.42 31.86
C ASP A 126 9.76 21.38 31.05
N GLN A 127 11.07 21.43 31.32
CA GLN A 127 12.02 22.23 30.53
C GLN A 127 12.21 21.67 29.10
N LEU A 128 12.27 20.35 28.93
CA LEU A 128 12.40 19.72 27.61
C LEU A 128 11.13 19.90 26.76
N MET A 129 9.95 19.86 27.38
CA MET A 129 8.67 20.13 26.70
C MET A 129 8.58 21.57 26.18
N ILE A 130 9.07 22.55 26.94
CA ILE A 130 9.04 23.96 26.52
C ILE A 130 9.98 24.20 25.32
N ILE A 131 11.14 23.54 25.28
CA ILE A 131 12.12 23.67 24.19
C ILE A 131 11.59 23.05 22.89
N GLU A 132 10.99 21.86 22.95
CA GLU A 132 10.46 21.14 21.77
C GLU A 132 9.29 21.91 21.12
N VAL A 133 8.39 22.47 21.94
CA VAL A 133 7.25 23.26 21.46
C VAL A 133 7.72 24.55 20.77
N HIS A 134 8.79 25.18 21.25
CA HIS A 134 9.38 26.36 20.61
C HIS A 134 10.03 26.03 19.26
N HIS A 135 10.68 24.87 19.11
CA HIS A 135 11.26 24.43 17.85
C HIS A 135 10.21 24.12 16.79
N LEU A 136 9.11 23.45 17.16
CA LEU A 136 8.02 23.14 16.25
C LEU A 136 7.32 24.42 15.74
N ARG A 137 7.09 25.40 16.64
CA ARG A 137 6.47 26.68 16.29
C ARG A 137 7.33 27.52 15.33
N ASN A 138 8.65 27.47 15.47
CA ASN A 138 9.58 28.18 14.59
C ASN A 138 9.70 27.52 13.20
N ALA A 139 9.57 26.18 13.12
CA ALA A 139 9.57 25.46 11.85
C ALA A 139 8.33 25.77 11.00
N THR A 140 7.15 25.84 11.62
CA THR A 140 5.88 26.15 10.91
C THR A 140 5.86 27.58 10.37
N ASN A 141 6.45 28.56 11.08
CA ASN A 141 6.51 29.94 10.62
C ASN A 141 7.42 30.11 9.39
N LYS A 142 8.45 29.27 9.24
CA LYS A 142 9.41 29.31 8.12
C LYS A 142 8.84 28.77 6.80
N GLU A 143 7.80 27.94 6.85
CA GLU A 143 7.15 27.39 5.65
C GLU A 143 6.07 28.31 5.08
N VAL A 144 5.41 29.12 5.93
CA VAL A 144 4.38 30.08 5.49
C VAL A 144 4.99 31.21 4.64
N ASP A 145 6.21 31.66 4.94
CA ASP A 145 6.87 32.73 4.17
C ASP A 145 7.31 32.29 2.76
N LYS A 146 7.72 31.03 2.57
CA LYS A 146 8.14 30.52 1.25
C LYS A 146 6.95 30.32 0.29
N GLY A 147 5.74 30.17 0.81
CA GLY A 147 4.52 30.03 0.01
C GLY A 147 4.04 31.34 -0.64
N ASN A 148 4.35 32.48 -0.05
CA ASN A 148 3.86 33.78 -0.54
C ASN A 148 4.74 34.41 -1.63
N GLU A 149 6.04 34.12 -1.66
CA GLU A 149 6.97 34.62 -2.68
C GLU A 149 6.68 34.01 -4.08
N GLY A 150 6.24 32.75 -4.12
CA GLY A 150 5.96 32.02 -5.37
C GLY A 150 4.68 32.46 -6.09
N ARG A 151 3.72 33.08 -5.38
CA ARG A 151 2.42 33.49 -5.95
C ARG A 151 2.45 34.85 -6.64
N ARG A 152 3.41 35.72 -6.30
CA ARG A 152 3.56 37.06 -6.93
C ARG A 152 4.18 37.01 -8.33
N ARG A 153 4.97 35.98 -8.68
CA ARG A 153 5.63 35.90 -10.00
C ARG A 153 4.75 35.35 -11.13
N LYS A 154 3.60 34.72 -10.84
CA LYS A 154 2.73 34.13 -11.88
C LYS A 154 1.61 35.05 -12.39
N LYS A 155 1.39 36.23 -11.80
CA LYS A 155 0.34 37.17 -12.26
C LYS A 155 0.82 38.18 -13.32
N ALA A 156 2.11 38.22 -13.65
CA ALA A 156 2.67 39.21 -14.59
C ALA A 156 2.93 38.68 -16.02
N LYS A 157 2.50 37.46 -16.37
CA LYS A 157 2.85 36.83 -17.67
C LYS A 157 1.67 36.25 -18.45
N CYS A 158 0.46 36.78 -18.23
CA CYS A 158 -0.74 36.39 -18.97
C CYS A 158 -1.57 37.62 -19.39
N GLU A 159 -0.92 38.65 -19.92
CA GLU A 159 -1.59 39.71 -20.69
C GLU A 159 -0.75 39.93 -21.95
N GLY A 160 -1.22 39.42 -23.08
CA GLY A 160 -0.54 39.59 -24.35
C GLY A 160 -0.94 38.54 -25.38
N ASN A 161 -1.75 39.00 -26.34
CA ASN A 161 -1.96 38.46 -27.68
C ASN A 161 -3.10 37.44 -27.83
N ALA A 162 -4.33 37.98 -27.95
CA ALA A 162 -5.35 37.42 -28.84
C ALA A 162 -5.60 38.46 -29.94
N ALA A 163 -4.87 38.32 -31.05
CA ALA A 163 -5.10 39.06 -32.27
C ALA A 163 -5.96 38.21 -33.22
N GLU A 164 -6.91 38.90 -33.83
CA GLU A 164 -7.88 38.47 -34.82
C GLU A 164 -7.26 37.65 -35.96
N THR A 165 -7.97 36.61 -36.41
CA THR A 165 -8.10 36.36 -37.85
C THR A 165 -9.50 35.85 -38.15
N ASP A 166 -10.14 36.64 -39.00
CA ASP A 166 -11.40 36.46 -39.70
C ASP A 166 -11.19 35.56 -40.93
N GLY A 167 -12.26 34.91 -41.41
CA GLY A 167 -12.36 34.51 -42.83
C GLY A 167 -12.49 33.02 -43.17
N THR A 168 -13.73 32.63 -43.50
CA THR A 168 -14.11 32.09 -44.83
C THR A 168 -14.17 30.56 -45.05
N LEU A 169 -15.44 30.10 -45.11
CA LEU A 169 -16.12 29.23 -46.08
C LEU A 169 -15.49 27.93 -46.61
N GLY A 170 -16.25 26.84 -46.45
CA GLY A 170 -16.69 26.01 -47.59
C GLY A 170 -16.25 24.54 -47.60
N GLY A 171 -17.20 23.64 -47.86
CA GLY A 171 -16.93 22.39 -48.57
C GLY A 171 -17.22 21.08 -47.83
N ASP A 172 -18.47 20.63 -47.93
CA ASP A 172 -18.94 19.30 -48.37
C ASP A 172 -18.25 17.99 -47.94
N ALA A 173 -19.12 17.10 -47.44
CA ALA A 173 -19.32 15.68 -47.80
C ALA A 173 -18.12 14.70 -47.87
N ASP A 174 -18.21 13.65 -47.03
CA ASP A 174 -18.22 12.21 -47.40
C ASP A 174 -17.82 11.37 -46.17
N ASN A 175 -18.75 10.68 -45.51
CA ASN A 175 -19.24 9.34 -45.85
C ASN A 175 -18.11 8.27 -45.94
N ILE A 176 -17.67 7.72 -44.80
CA ILE A 176 -17.05 6.39 -44.75
C ILE A 176 -17.57 5.59 -43.55
N GLN A 177 -18.69 4.91 -43.81
CA GLN A 177 -18.93 3.48 -43.62
C GLN A 177 -18.20 2.73 -42.48
N ALA A 178 -18.99 2.32 -41.50
CA ALA A 178 -18.66 1.33 -40.48
C ALA A 178 -18.55 -0.09 -41.07
N PRO A 179 -17.59 -0.92 -40.64
CA PRO A 179 -17.62 -2.35 -40.92
C PRO A 179 -18.55 -3.09 -39.94
N LYS A 180 -19.55 -3.75 -40.54
CA LYS A 180 -20.43 -4.77 -39.95
C LYS A 180 -19.68 -6.10 -39.78
N GLY A 181 -20.05 -6.85 -38.73
CA GLY A 181 -20.22 -8.30 -38.81
C GLY A 181 -19.03 -9.19 -38.44
N SER A 182 -19.18 -9.93 -37.35
CA SER A 182 -19.21 -11.40 -37.40
C SER A 182 -19.72 -11.94 -36.06
N GLU A 183 -21.01 -12.28 -36.07
CA GLU A 183 -21.59 -13.35 -35.24
C GLU A 183 -20.74 -14.62 -35.39
N LEU A 184 -20.35 -15.21 -34.26
CA LEU A 184 -20.18 -16.65 -34.18
C LEU A 184 -21.04 -17.14 -33.02
N ASP A 185 -22.20 -17.63 -33.44
CA ASP A 185 -23.04 -18.61 -32.77
C ASP A 185 -22.21 -19.84 -32.40
N GLY A 186 -22.46 -20.37 -31.21
CA GLY A 186 -21.68 -21.43 -30.58
C GLY A 186 -22.54 -22.15 -29.55
N THR A 187 -23.65 -22.70 -30.02
CA THR A 187 -24.54 -23.61 -29.30
C THR A 187 -23.94 -25.02 -29.27
N GLU A 188 -23.49 -25.50 -28.10
CA GLU A 188 -23.41 -26.95 -27.75
C GLU A 188 -23.59 -27.05 -26.22
N ALA A 189 -24.75 -27.41 -25.68
CA ALA A 189 -25.36 -28.74 -25.60
C ALA A 189 -24.51 -29.77 -24.80
N GLY A 190 -24.93 -29.99 -23.54
CA GLY A 190 -25.03 -31.32 -22.95
C GLY A 190 -23.78 -31.95 -22.34
N GLN A 191 -23.81 -32.19 -21.02
CA GLN A 191 -23.94 -33.55 -20.49
C GLN A 191 -24.09 -33.54 -18.96
N SER A 192 -25.30 -33.85 -18.52
CA SER A 192 -25.64 -34.28 -17.18
C SER A 192 -25.11 -35.70 -16.96
N GLY A 193 -24.09 -35.84 -16.13
CA GLY A 193 -23.60 -37.12 -15.62
C GLY A 193 -24.04 -37.33 -14.18
N ALA A 194 -25.20 -37.93 -14.00
CA ALA A 194 -25.59 -38.58 -12.75
C ALA A 194 -24.89 -39.95 -12.69
N LEU A 195 -24.15 -40.25 -11.62
CA LEU A 195 -23.83 -41.63 -11.27
C LEU A 195 -24.11 -41.84 -9.78
N THR A 196 -25.03 -42.78 -9.61
CA THR A 196 -25.57 -43.38 -8.41
C THR A 196 -24.57 -44.30 -7.72
N GLY A 197 -24.64 -44.31 -6.39
CA GLY A 197 -24.61 -45.48 -5.49
C GLY A 197 -23.67 -46.65 -5.78
N SER A 198 -22.91 -47.02 -4.75
CA SER A 198 -22.62 -48.43 -4.45
C SER A 198 -22.37 -48.56 -2.95
N ASP A 199 -23.42 -49.01 -2.25
CA ASP A 199 -23.29 -49.76 -0.99
C ASP A 199 -22.50 -51.05 -1.25
N GLY A 200 -21.69 -51.48 -0.28
CA GLY A 200 -20.95 -52.73 -0.41
C GLY A 200 -20.10 -53.09 0.80
N ASN A 201 -20.78 -53.61 1.83
CA ASN A 201 -20.41 -54.66 2.79
C ASN A 201 -19.03 -54.63 3.48
#